data_AF-A0A847C8A5-F1
#
_entry.id   AF-A0A847C8A5-F1
#
_cell.length_a   1.000
_cell.length_b   1.000
_cell.length_c   1.000
_cell.angle_alpha   90.00
_cell.angle_beta   90.00
_cell.angle_gamma   90.00
#
_symmetry.space_group_name_H-M   'P 1'
#
loop_
_entity.id
_entity.type
_entity.pdbx_description
1 polymer ?
#
loop_
_entity_poly.entity_id
_entity_poly.type
_entity_poly.pdbx_seq_one_letter_code
_entity_poly.pdbx_strand_id
1 'polypeptide(L)'
;MSMTKENKRRGVIRAAALVVAAVLMLTLFGCEPETAQSLIESGNELLSNYQYDKAMDKYERALELEADNLDAYIGIAKAYLGKNEYAAAADIYIQLGDKHEAGLIYEARGALDEAKELFWQSFTEAGKQESYDKYLEYTDYEVTFTDEAVEGFVREYLNKPEGVITRNELNAIEEVRIYGNDFLFSTAQTDSSEKSGIYDNYAGNKRAGAGNVKSLDDFIHFANLDYLLVYYNDLDDVPLSLAEHPKLYCLYLSYNYISDLTNVSQLDNITRLSLTANGIRNLNPLAEMTQLELLYLQKNSISDLTPLSGLANLKQLLLSQNSIRDVSPLASLVNLTDLYLDNN
;
A
#
# COMPACT_ATOMS: atom_id res chain seq x y z
N MET A 1 -27.35 24.84 17.56
CA MET A 1 -28.44 24.65 16.57
C MET A 1 -28.82 25.94 15.80
N SER A 2 -27.98 26.99 15.74
CA SER A 2 -28.28 28.24 15.00
C SER A 2 -27.47 28.47 13.72
N MET A 3 -26.31 27.81 13.52
CA MET A 3 -25.45 28.04 12.33
C MET A 3 -26.05 27.54 11.00
N THR A 4 -26.94 26.55 11.01
CA THR A 4 -27.48 25.94 9.79
C THR A 4 -28.55 26.78 9.08
N LYS A 5 -29.25 27.67 9.81
CA LYS A 5 -30.23 28.60 9.21
C LYS A 5 -29.55 29.81 8.56
N GLU A 6 -28.39 30.23 9.07
CA GLU A 6 -27.66 31.39 8.59
C GLU A 6 -26.89 31.10 7.29
N ASN A 7 -26.30 29.90 7.17
CA ASN A 7 -25.68 29.42 5.92
C ASN A 7 -26.71 29.18 4.81
N LYS A 8 -27.89 28.63 5.12
CA LYS A 8 -29.00 28.53 4.14
C LYS A 8 -29.51 29.91 3.69
N ARG A 9 -29.60 30.89 4.59
CA ARG A 9 -29.97 32.27 4.23
C ARG A 9 -28.91 32.96 3.37
N ARG A 10 -27.62 32.77 3.65
CA ARG A 10 -26.53 33.31 2.82
C ARG A 10 -26.50 32.70 1.42
N GLY A 11 -26.78 31.40 1.28
CA GLY A 11 -26.92 30.73 -0.01
C GLY A 11 -28.09 31.27 -0.85
N VAL A 12 -29.26 31.44 -0.24
CA VAL A 12 -30.45 31.96 -0.94
C VAL A 12 -30.27 33.43 -1.36
N ILE A 13 -29.64 34.26 -0.53
CA ILE A 13 -29.36 35.68 -0.86
C ILE A 13 -28.34 35.79 -2.00
N ARG A 14 -27.33 34.91 -2.06
CA ARG A 14 -26.34 34.88 -3.15
C ARG A 14 -26.92 34.38 -4.47
N ALA A 15 -27.75 33.33 -4.44
CA ALA A 15 -28.46 32.84 -5.62
C ALA A 15 -29.41 33.90 -6.19
N ALA A 16 -30.12 34.64 -5.34
CA ALA A 16 -30.97 35.74 -5.77
C ALA A 16 -30.18 36.91 -6.40
N ALA A 17 -28.98 37.21 -5.88
CA ALA A 17 -28.10 38.24 -6.44
C ALA A 17 -27.53 37.84 -7.82
N LEU A 18 -27.18 36.57 -8.01
CA LEU A 18 -26.72 36.02 -9.29
C LEU A 18 -27.81 36.04 -10.37
N VAL A 19 -29.05 35.68 -10.01
CA VAL A 19 -30.20 35.73 -10.95
C VAL A 19 -30.50 37.17 -11.36
N VAL A 20 -30.44 38.13 -10.43
CA VAL A 20 -30.64 39.55 -10.74
C VAL A 20 -29.51 40.11 -11.63
N ALA A 21 -28.25 39.71 -11.40
CA ALA A 21 -27.12 40.10 -12.24
C ALA A 21 -27.20 39.50 -13.66
N ALA A 22 -27.59 38.23 -13.77
CA ALA A 22 -27.78 37.55 -15.05
C ALA A 22 -28.91 38.18 -15.89
N VAL A 23 -30.03 38.54 -15.24
CA VAL A 23 -31.14 39.24 -15.91
C VAL A 23 -30.74 40.66 -16.33
N LEU A 24 -29.92 41.38 -15.55
CA LEU A 24 -29.39 42.70 -15.92
C LEU A 24 -28.40 42.63 -17.10
N MET A 25 -27.51 41.63 -17.14
CA MET A 25 -26.53 41.44 -18.23
C MET A 25 -27.19 41.16 -19.58
N LEU A 26 -28.21 40.30 -19.58
CA LEU A 26 -29.01 40.00 -20.79
C LEU A 26 -29.82 41.20 -21.28
N THR A 27 -30.39 41.99 -20.37
CA THR A 27 -31.31 43.09 -20.72
C THR A 27 -30.60 44.40 -21.07
N LEU A 28 -29.40 44.65 -20.54
CA LEU A 28 -28.66 45.91 -20.76
C LEU A 28 -27.52 45.80 -21.77
N PHE A 29 -26.89 44.63 -21.92
CA PHE A 29 -25.65 44.48 -22.68
C PHE A 29 -25.71 43.43 -23.80
N GLY A 30 -26.82 42.69 -23.93
CA GLY A 30 -26.99 41.69 -24.99
C GLY A 30 -25.96 40.55 -24.96
N CYS A 31 -25.30 40.36 -23.82
CA CYS A 31 -24.27 39.35 -23.63
C CYS A 31 -24.91 38.16 -22.91
N GLU A 32 -24.80 36.95 -23.50
CA GLU A 32 -25.20 35.73 -22.80
C GLU A 32 -24.34 35.59 -21.54
N PRO A 33 -24.94 35.29 -20.37
CA PRO A 33 -24.20 35.11 -19.14
C PRO A 33 -23.21 33.94 -19.29
N GLU A 34 -21.97 34.12 -18.83
CA GLU A 34 -21.01 33.01 -18.73
C GLU A 34 -21.63 31.90 -17.88
N THR A 35 -21.70 30.69 -18.45
CA THR A 35 -22.15 29.48 -17.76
C THR A 35 -20.92 28.63 -17.44
N ALA A 36 -21.03 27.72 -16.46
CA ALA A 36 -19.94 26.77 -16.18
C ALA A 36 -19.58 25.98 -17.44
N GLN A 37 -20.59 25.54 -18.21
CA GLN A 37 -20.42 24.84 -19.48
C GLN A 37 -19.61 25.64 -20.51
N SER A 38 -19.94 26.93 -20.74
CA SER A 38 -19.23 27.73 -21.73
C SER A 38 -17.78 28.05 -21.30
N LEU A 39 -17.53 28.14 -19.99
CA LEU A 39 -16.19 28.27 -19.44
C LEU A 39 -15.37 26.99 -19.61
N ILE A 40 -15.96 25.81 -19.41
CA ILE A 40 -15.30 24.50 -19.61
C ILE A 40 -14.93 24.31 -21.08
N GLU A 41 -15.84 24.61 -22.00
CA GLU A 41 -15.57 24.53 -23.45
C GLU A 41 -14.40 25.45 -23.85
N SER A 42 -14.40 26.68 -23.36
CA SER A 42 -13.30 27.62 -23.56
C SER A 42 -11.99 27.13 -22.92
N GLY A 43 -12.05 26.55 -21.72
CA GLY A 43 -10.91 25.94 -21.05
C GLY A 43 -10.31 24.79 -21.86
N ASN A 44 -11.15 23.91 -22.40
CA ASN A 44 -10.73 22.77 -23.22
C ASN A 44 -10.04 23.21 -24.53
N GLU A 45 -10.54 24.26 -25.18
CA GLU A 45 -9.88 24.84 -26.35
C GLU A 45 -8.49 25.39 -26.01
N LEU A 46 -8.36 26.12 -24.90
CA LEU A 46 -7.08 26.65 -24.41
C LEU A 46 -6.10 25.52 -24.06
N LEU A 47 -6.60 24.47 -23.40
CA LEU A 47 -5.83 23.28 -23.06
C LEU A 47 -5.26 22.59 -24.30
N SER A 48 -6.08 22.41 -25.35
CA SER A 48 -5.66 21.80 -26.62
C SER A 48 -4.58 22.61 -27.36
N ASN A 49 -4.54 23.92 -27.08
CA ASN A 49 -3.56 24.86 -27.61
C ASN A 49 -2.35 25.06 -26.66
N TYR A 50 -2.16 24.18 -25.67
CA TYR A 50 -1.06 24.21 -24.71
C TYR A 50 -1.01 25.50 -23.86
N GLN A 51 -2.15 26.20 -23.70
CA GLN A 51 -2.27 27.43 -22.91
C GLN A 51 -2.76 27.13 -21.49
N TYR A 52 -1.95 26.39 -20.73
CA TYR A 52 -2.36 25.76 -19.47
C TYR A 52 -2.86 26.74 -18.39
N ASP A 53 -2.11 27.80 -18.09
CA ASP A 53 -2.52 28.75 -17.04
C ASP A 53 -3.85 29.45 -17.40
N LYS A 54 -4.05 29.79 -18.68
CA LYS A 54 -5.31 30.38 -19.15
C LYS A 54 -6.47 29.38 -19.12
N ALA A 55 -6.20 28.10 -19.39
CA ALA A 55 -7.19 27.04 -19.27
C ALA A 55 -7.61 26.87 -17.79
N MET A 56 -6.65 26.88 -16.86
CA MET A 56 -6.91 26.82 -15.42
C MET A 56 -7.80 27.97 -14.95
N ASP A 57 -7.52 29.21 -15.36
CA ASP A 57 -8.37 30.37 -15.03
C ASP A 57 -9.84 30.15 -15.43
N LYS A 58 -10.08 29.46 -16.57
CA LYS A 58 -11.44 29.14 -17.04
C LYS A 58 -12.10 28.08 -16.20
N TYR A 59 -11.38 27.02 -15.85
CA TYR A 59 -11.92 25.94 -15.03
C TYR A 59 -12.18 26.39 -13.59
N GLU A 60 -11.29 27.18 -12.98
CA GLU A 60 -11.50 27.74 -11.65
C GLU A 60 -12.76 28.64 -11.60
N ARG A 61 -12.95 29.46 -12.63
CA ARG A 61 -14.16 30.28 -12.76
C ARG A 61 -15.42 29.45 -13.03
N ALA A 62 -15.30 28.30 -13.68
CA ALA A 62 -16.41 27.36 -13.81
C ALA A 62 -16.79 26.77 -12.43
N LEU A 63 -15.80 26.46 -11.58
CA LEU A 63 -16.02 26.00 -10.20
C LEU A 63 -16.63 27.08 -9.29
N GLU A 64 -16.40 28.37 -9.56
CA GLU A 64 -17.10 29.45 -8.85
C GLU A 64 -18.62 29.45 -9.13
N LEU A 65 -19.02 29.02 -10.33
CA LEU A 65 -20.42 28.91 -10.74
C LEU A 65 -21.04 27.57 -10.31
N GLU A 66 -20.28 26.49 -10.42
CA GLU A 66 -20.66 25.12 -10.09
C GLU A 66 -19.54 24.39 -9.32
N ALA A 67 -19.56 24.50 -7.99
CA ALA A 67 -18.46 24.09 -7.10
C ALA A 67 -18.02 22.62 -7.19
N ASP A 68 -18.91 21.74 -7.67
CA ASP A 68 -18.67 20.30 -7.81
C ASP A 68 -18.76 19.85 -9.29
N ASN A 69 -18.42 20.75 -10.21
CA ASN A 69 -18.37 20.45 -11.64
C ASN A 69 -17.11 19.60 -11.98
N LEU A 70 -17.34 18.34 -12.32
CA LEU A 70 -16.32 17.33 -12.58
C LEU A 70 -15.39 17.71 -13.75
N ASP A 71 -15.95 18.20 -14.86
CA ASP A 71 -15.18 18.52 -16.06
C ASP A 71 -14.18 19.66 -15.80
N ALA A 72 -14.52 20.59 -14.92
CA ALA A 72 -13.63 21.66 -14.51
C ALA A 72 -12.43 21.13 -13.70
N TYR A 73 -12.65 20.24 -12.71
CA TYR A 73 -11.54 19.62 -11.96
C TYR A 73 -10.65 18.75 -12.87
N ILE A 74 -11.24 17.94 -13.76
CA ILE A 74 -10.47 17.14 -14.73
C ILE A 74 -9.64 18.07 -15.65
N GLY A 75 -10.21 19.19 -16.07
CA GLY A 75 -9.51 20.22 -16.84
C GLY A 75 -8.29 20.80 -16.11
N ILE A 76 -8.44 21.13 -14.83
CA ILE A 76 -7.33 21.62 -13.98
C ILE A 76 -6.24 20.56 -13.85
N ALA A 77 -6.61 19.31 -13.57
CA ALA A 77 -5.64 18.22 -13.45
C ALA A 77 -4.85 18.01 -14.75
N LYS A 78 -5.53 18.03 -15.90
CA LYS A 78 -4.87 17.94 -17.23
C LYS A 78 -3.95 19.14 -17.50
N ALA A 79 -4.31 20.34 -17.05
CA ALA A 79 -3.45 21.51 -17.19
C ALA A 79 -2.15 21.36 -16.36
N TYR A 80 -2.26 20.86 -15.13
CA TYR A 80 -1.09 20.52 -14.31
C TYR A 80 -0.22 19.44 -14.94
N LEU A 81 -0.82 18.38 -15.50
CA LEU A 81 -0.08 17.35 -16.24
C LEU A 81 0.68 17.93 -17.43
N GLY A 82 0.04 18.80 -18.23
CA GLY A 82 0.68 19.48 -19.36
C GLY A 82 1.85 20.40 -18.96
N LYS A 83 1.84 20.92 -17.74
CA LYS A 83 2.93 21.70 -17.14
C LYS A 83 4.02 20.84 -16.49
N ASN A 84 3.87 19.51 -16.48
CA ASN A 84 4.69 18.56 -15.72
C ASN A 84 4.64 18.81 -14.20
N GLU A 85 3.55 19.40 -13.69
CA GLU A 85 3.29 19.65 -12.28
C GLU A 85 2.48 18.48 -11.67
N TYR A 86 3.05 17.27 -11.73
CA TYR A 86 2.32 16.02 -11.45
C TYR A 86 1.72 15.93 -10.05
N ALA A 87 2.36 16.51 -9.03
CA ALA A 87 1.84 16.53 -7.67
C ALA A 87 0.52 17.32 -7.57
N ALA A 88 0.47 18.49 -8.21
CA ALA A 88 -0.74 19.31 -8.25
C ALA A 88 -1.86 18.64 -9.07
N ALA A 89 -1.52 17.87 -10.11
CA ALA A 89 -2.49 17.05 -10.83
C ALA A 89 -3.08 15.92 -9.95
N ALA A 90 -2.23 15.23 -9.19
CA ALA A 90 -2.64 14.16 -8.28
C ALA A 90 -3.58 14.67 -7.17
N ASP A 91 -3.29 15.83 -6.57
CA ASP A 91 -4.13 16.45 -5.55
C ASP A 91 -5.57 16.67 -6.05
N ILE A 92 -5.72 17.11 -7.30
CA ILE A 92 -7.03 17.35 -7.91
C ILE A 92 -7.78 16.04 -8.16
N TYR A 93 -7.10 14.99 -8.61
CA TYR A 93 -7.74 13.67 -8.80
C TYR A 93 -8.16 13.01 -7.48
N ILE A 94 -7.40 13.20 -6.39
CA ILE A 94 -7.77 12.72 -5.05
C ILE A 94 -9.01 13.46 -4.55
N GLN A 95 -9.05 14.80 -4.66
CA GLN A 95 -10.23 15.59 -4.31
C GLN A 95 -11.48 15.16 -5.08
N LEU A 96 -11.32 14.70 -6.33
CA LEU A 96 -12.41 14.16 -7.14
C LEU A 96 -12.90 12.80 -6.64
N GLY A 97 -11.99 11.92 -6.23
CA GLY A 97 -12.30 10.60 -5.67
C GLY A 97 -13.11 10.68 -4.36
N ASP A 98 -12.78 11.65 -3.50
CA ASP A 98 -13.46 11.84 -2.22
C ASP A 98 -14.87 12.45 -2.37
N LYS A 99 -15.14 13.17 -3.46
CA LYS A 99 -16.38 13.93 -3.66
C LYS A 99 -17.49 13.20 -4.42
N HIS A 100 -17.21 12.12 -5.17
CA HIS A 100 -18.17 11.54 -6.12
C HIS A 100 -18.38 10.02 -5.98
N GLU A 101 -19.64 9.57 -6.14
CA GLU A 101 -20.06 8.16 -6.00
C GLU A 101 -19.55 7.22 -7.12
N ALA A 102 -19.63 5.91 -6.82
CA ALA A 102 -18.97 4.75 -7.44
C ALA A 102 -18.90 4.63 -8.97
N GLY A 103 -19.79 5.26 -9.74
CA GLY A 103 -19.80 5.18 -11.21
C GLY A 103 -18.75 6.08 -11.88
N LEU A 104 -18.42 7.22 -11.26
CA LEU A 104 -17.53 8.25 -11.81
C LEU A 104 -16.09 8.12 -11.30
N ILE A 105 -15.88 7.24 -10.31
CA ILE A 105 -14.57 6.82 -9.82
C ILE A 105 -13.73 6.22 -10.95
N TYR A 106 -14.32 5.55 -11.95
CA TYR A 106 -13.55 4.84 -12.98
C TYR A 106 -12.78 5.74 -13.95
N GLU A 107 -13.34 6.88 -14.38
CA GLU A 107 -12.63 7.83 -15.25
C GLU A 107 -11.58 8.62 -14.46
N ALA A 108 -11.91 9.05 -13.24
CA ALA A 108 -10.98 9.73 -12.34
C ALA A 108 -9.83 8.79 -11.91
N ARG A 109 -10.12 7.50 -11.68
CA ARG A 109 -9.14 6.47 -11.33
C ARG A 109 -8.27 6.11 -12.54
N GLY A 110 -8.83 6.00 -13.74
CA GLY A 110 -8.06 5.81 -14.96
C GLY A 110 -7.10 6.97 -15.24
N ALA A 111 -7.57 8.21 -15.08
CA ALA A 111 -6.74 9.40 -15.25
C ALA A 111 -5.72 9.59 -14.11
N LEU A 112 -6.07 9.20 -12.89
CA LEU A 112 -5.15 9.12 -11.75
C LEU A 112 -4.08 8.05 -11.99
N ASP A 113 -4.44 6.89 -12.53
CA ASP A 113 -3.52 5.81 -12.83
C ASP A 113 -2.59 6.19 -14.00
N GLU A 114 -3.09 6.90 -15.03
CA GLU A 114 -2.28 7.50 -16.09
C GLU A 114 -1.33 8.59 -15.54
N ALA A 115 -1.82 9.47 -14.64
CA ALA A 115 -1.01 10.48 -13.99
C ALA A 115 0.08 9.86 -13.09
N LYS A 116 -0.24 8.79 -12.36
CA LYS A 116 0.71 8.01 -11.55
C LYS A 116 1.74 7.32 -12.43
N GLU A 117 1.32 6.75 -13.57
CA GLU A 117 2.22 6.07 -14.50
C GLU A 117 3.17 7.05 -15.19
N LEU A 118 2.67 8.23 -15.62
CA LEU A 118 3.49 9.29 -16.20
C LEU A 118 4.43 9.93 -15.15
N PHE A 119 3.96 10.13 -13.92
CA PHE A 119 4.80 10.53 -12.79
C PHE A 119 5.92 9.50 -12.57
N TRP A 120 5.59 8.22 -12.50
CA TRP A 120 6.55 7.12 -12.34
C TRP A 120 7.56 7.02 -13.49
N GLN A 121 7.11 7.16 -14.74
CA GLN A 121 7.95 7.14 -15.94
C GLN A 121 8.88 8.37 -16.04
N SER A 122 8.56 9.47 -15.36
CA SER A 122 9.40 10.68 -15.34
C SER A 122 10.69 10.52 -14.49
N PHE A 123 10.82 9.44 -13.71
CA PHE A 123 12.01 9.15 -12.89
C PHE A 123 12.86 8.01 -13.46
N THR A 124 14.17 8.22 -13.59
CA THR A 124 15.13 7.18 -14.03
C THR A 124 15.31 6.07 -13.01
N GLU A 125 15.67 4.85 -13.44
CA GLU A 125 15.89 3.66 -12.58
C GLU A 125 16.77 3.90 -11.35
N ALA A 126 17.80 4.75 -11.46
CA ALA A 126 18.72 5.06 -10.36
C ALA A 126 18.13 5.91 -9.22
N GLY A 127 16.91 6.45 -9.38
CA GLY A 127 16.26 7.34 -8.41
C GLY A 127 14.88 6.86 -7.92
N LYS A 128 14.44 5.66 -8.31
CA LYS A 128 13.09 5.15 -7.99
C LYS A 128 12.83 5.05 -6.49
N GLN A 129 13.79 4.57 -5.70
CA GLN A 129 13.61 4.41 -4.25
C GLN A 129 13.53 5.75 -3.51
N GLU A 130 14.42 6.69 -3.81
CA GLU A 130 14.43 8.03 -3.20
C GLU A 130 13.19 8.85 -3.61
N SER A 131 12.72 8.68 -4.86
CA SER A 131 11.50 9.33 -5.36
C SER A 131 10.23 8.69 -4.79
N TYR A 132 10.23 7.38 -4.56
CA TYR A 132 9.14 6.65 -3.89
C TYR A 132 9.04 7.03 -2.42
N ASP A 133 10.17 7.08 -1.71
CA ASP A 133 10.24 7.53 -0.31
C ASP A 133 9.76 8.99 -0.17
N LYS A 134 10.11 9.86 -1.13
CA LYS A 134 9.62 11.25 -1.20
C LYS A 134 8.14 11.33 -1.55
N TYR A 135 7.65 10.51 -2.48
CA TYR A 135 6.22 10.40 -2.83
C TYR A 135 5.37 9.98 -1.62
N LEU A 136 5.83 9.00 -0.84
CA LEU A 136 5.18 8.56 0.39
C LEU A 136 5.16 9.62 1.50
N GLU A 137 6.13 10.54 1.51
CA GLU A 137 6.17 11.69 2.42
C GLU A 137 5.10 12.75 2.08
N TYR A 138 4.68 12.83 0.81
CA TYR A 138 3.73 13.85 0.33
C TYR A 138 2.27 13.39 0.30
N THR A 139 1.98 12.09 0.29
CA THR A 139 0.61 11.56 0.26
C THR A 139 0.23 11.00 1.62
N ASP A 140 -0.07 11.89 2.57
CA ASP A 140 -0.70 11.46 3.82
C ASP A 140 -2.17 11.15 3.56
N TYR A 141 -2.61 9.94 3.88
CA TYR A 141 -3.99 9.51 3.68
C TYR A 141 -4.50 8.75 4.89
N GLU A 142 -5.83 8.71 5.03
CA GLU A 142 -6.49 7.95 6.09
C GLU A 142 -6.33 6.45 5.83
N VAL A 143 -5.75 5.73 6.81
CA VAL A 143 -5.58 4.29 6.75
C VAL A 143 -6.82 3.62 7.34
N THR A 144 -7.42 2.72 6.57
CA THR A 144 -8.47 1.81 7.05
C THR A 144 -7.88 0.42 7.15
N PHE A 145 -7.88 -0.13 8.36
CA PHE A 145 -7.45 -1.50 8.63
C PHE A 145 -8.60 -2.48 8.38
N THR A 146 -8.30 -3.60 7.75
CA THR A 146 -9.24 -4.69 7.49
C THR A 146 -9.21 -5.76 8.59
N ASP A 147 -8.10 -5.86 9.33
CA ASP A 147 -7.92 -6.73 10.48
C ASP A 147 -8.01 -5.93 11.79
N GLU A 148 -9.06 -6.17 12.56
CA GLU A 148 -9.33 -5.48 13.83
C GLU A 148 -8.20 -5.66 14.86
N ALA A 149 -7.48 -6.79 14.83
CA ALA A 149 -6.36 -7.02 15.76
C ALA A 149 -5.16 -6.16 15.38
N VAL A 150 -4.85 -6.06 14.08
CA VAL A 150 -3.79 -5.18 13.57
C VAL A 150 -4.11 -3.73 13.90
N GLU A 151 -5.35 -3.28 13.65
CA GLU A 151 -5.79 -1.94 14.04
C GLU A 151 -5.60 -1.69 15.54
N GLY A 152 -6.02 -2.64 16.38
CA GLY A 152 -5.89 -2.56 17.83
C GLY A 152 -4.44 -2.39 18.28
N PHE A 153 -3.51 -3.17 17.73
CA PHE A 153 -2.08 -3.06 18.03
C PHE A 153 -1.50 -1.71 17.61
N VAL A 154 -1.87 -1.22 16.42
CA VAL A 154 -1.42 0.08 15.92
C VAL A 154 -1.95 1.21 16.81
N ARG A 155 -3.22 1.16 17.21
CA ARG A 155 -3.82 2.15 18.12
C ARG A 155 -3.12 2.16 19.49
N GLU A 156 -2.80 1.00 20.02
CA GLU A 156 -2.06 0.88 21.27
C GLU A 156 -0.64 1.45 21.14
N TYR A 157 0.08 1.13 20.07
CA TYR A 157 1.42 1.65 19.80
C TYR A 157 1.46 3.18 19.66
N LEU A 158 0.52 3.74 18.90
CA LEU A 158 0.39 5.19 18.69
C LEU A 158 -0.21 5.91 19.91
N ASN A 159 -0.66 5.18 20.94
CA ASN A 159 -1.44 5.71 22.05
C ASN A 159 -2.66 6.52 21.58
N LYS A 160 -3.38 5.99 20.58
CA LYS A 160 -4.45 6.65 19.82
C LYS A 160 -5.71 5.76 19.75
N PRO A 161 -6.49 5.65 20.85
CA PRO A 161 -7.63 4.73 20.91
C PRO A 161 -8.80 5.10 20.00
N GLU A 162 -8.92 6.38 19.61
CA GLU A 162 -9.97 6.88 18.72
C GLU A 162 -9.38 7.83 17.66
N GLY A 163 -10.15 8.07 16.61
CA GLY A 163 -9.78 8.96 15.51
C GLY A 163 -9.07 8.24 14.36
N VAL A 164 -8.77 9.04 13.34
CA VAL A 164 -8.16 8.59 12.09
C VAL A 164 -6.70 8.23 12.31
N ILE A 165 -6.25 7.09 11.79
CA ILE A 165 -4.82 6.77 11.66
C ILE A 165 -4.41 7.17 10.25
N THR A 166 -3.29 7.87 10.14
CA THR A 166 -2.76 8.37 8.87
C THR A 166 -1.54 7.58 8.44
N ARG A 167 -1.25 7.57 7.15
CA ARG A 167 -0.10 6.85 6.60
C ARG A 167 1.22 7.32 7.21
N ASN A 168 1.37 8.63 7.40
CA ASN A 168 2.57 9.23 7.98
C ASN A 168 2.85 8.75 9.41
N GLU A 169 1.81 8.48 10.20
CA GLU A 169 1.96 7.93 11.55
C GLU A 169 2.58 6.53 11.56
N LEU A 170 2.46 5.79 10.45
CA LEU A 170 3.00 4.44 10.30
C LEU A 170 4.39 4.42 9.63
N ASN A 171 4.77 5.50 8.93
CA ASN A 171 6.00 5.54 8.12
C ASN A 171 7.28 5.32 8.94
N ALA A 172 7.29 5.65 10.23
CA ALA A 172 8.47 5.43 11.08
C ALA A 172 8.66 3.95 11.49
N ILE A 173 7.66 3.09 11.26
CA ILE A 173 7.70 1.68 11.67
C ILE A 173 8.46 0.88 10.61
N GLU A 174 9.59 0.31 11.02
CA GLU A 174 10.46 -0.50 10.17
C GLU A 174 10.37 -1.99 10.49
N GLU A 175 9.89 -2.32 11.70
CA GLU A 175 9.84 -3.67 12.21
C GLU A 175 8.53 -3.90 12.97
N VAL A 176 7.83 -4.97 12.61
CA VAL A 176 6.65 -5.48 13.31
C VAL A 176 6.92 -6.90 13.79
N ARG A 177 6.70 -7.15 15.08
CA ARG A 177 6.71 -8.49 15.67
C ARG A 177 5.42 -8.75 16.42
N ILE A 178 4.73 -9.83 16.07
CA ILE A 178 3.48 -10.27 16.70
C ILE A 178 3.63 -11.74 17.12
N TYR A 179 3.35 -12.05 18.38
CA TYR A 179 3.41 -13.37 19.00
C TYR A 179 2.08 -13.72 19.66
N GLY A 180 1.16 -14.29 18.88
CA GLY A 180 -0.24 -14.38 19.28
C GLY A 180 -0.82 -12.97 19.41
N ASN A 181 -1.21 -12.56 20.62
CA ASN A 181 -1.72 -11.21 20.92
C ASN A 181 -0.69 -10.26 21.53
N ASP A 182 0.55 -10.72 21.72
CA ASP A 182 1.65 -9.83 22.15
C ASP A 182 2.28 -9.20 20.91
N PHE A 183 2.57 -7.90 20.94
CA PHE A 183 3.11 -7.19 19.78
C PHE A 183 4.25 -6.22 20.15
N LEU A 184 5.05 -5.87 19.14
CA LEU A 184 6.09 -4.86 19.19
C LEU A 184 6.19 -4.20 17.81
N PHE A 185 6.19 -2.86 17.80
CA PHE A 185 6.59 -2.07 16.64
C PHE A 185 7.88 -1.32 16.98
N SER A 186 8.80 -1.23 16.03
CA SER A 186 10.10 -0.56 16.19
C SER A 186 10.43 0.32 15.00
N THR A 187 11.10 1.43 15.27
CA THR A 187 11.59 2.42 14.29
C THR A 187 13.07 2.26 13.96
N ALA A 188 13.69 1.18 14.42
CA ALA A 188 15.07 0.86 14.13
C ALA A 188 15.19 -0.65 13.98
N GLN A 189 15.90 -1.08 12.94
CA GLN A 189 16.32 -2.47 12.82
C GLN A 189 17.19 -2.86 14.03
N THR A 190 16.71 -3.77 14.86
CA THR A 190 17.54 -4.35 15.92
C THR A 190 18.68 -5.19 15.31
N ASP A 191 19.90 -4.95 15.77
CA ASP A 191 21.15 -5.43 15.16
C ASP A 191 21.27 -6.97 15.17
N SER A 192 21.91 -7.44 14.13
CA SER A 192 22.08 -8.80 13.62
C SER A 192 22.69 -9.85 14.56
N SER A 193 23.19 -9.48 15.75
CA SER A 193 23.78 -10.45 16.70
C SER A 193 22.73 -11.21 17.53
N GLU A 194 21.50 -10.72 17.63
CA GLU A 194 20.37 -11.48 18.21
C GLU A 194 19.62 -12.32 17.16
N LYS A 195 19.90 -12.09 15.87
CA LYS A 195 19.22 -12.78 14.74
C LYS A 195 19.72 -14.22 14.49
N SER A 196 20.75 -14.69 15.21
CA SER A 196 21.42 -15.99 15.01
C SER A 196 21.24 -17.00 16.15
N GLY A 197 20.52 -16.66 17.21
CA GLY A 197 20.24 -17.57 18.32
C GLY A 197 19.19 -16.92 19.19
N ILE A 198 18.00 -17.45 19.33
CA ILE A 198 17.73 -18.64 20.11
C ILE A 198 16.23 -18.79 19.97
N TYR A 199 15.78 -19.79 19.20
CA TYR A 199 14.53 -20.53 19.32
C TYR A 199 13.21 -19.76 19.52
N ASP A 200 12.14 -20.48 19.25
CA ASP A 200 10.81 -20.32 19.81
C ASP A 200 10.77 -20.24 21.38
N ASN A 201 11.77 -19.67 22.07
CA ASN A 201 11.84 -19.56 23.53
C ASN A 201 11.00 -18.39 24.09
N TYR A 202 10.54 -17.46 23.25
CA TYR A 202 9.46 -16.54 23.62
C TYR A 202 8.07 -17.17 23.43
N ALA A 203 7.98 -18.35 22.82
CA ALA A 203 6.76 -19.12 22.81
C ALA A 203 6.62 -19.83 24.16
N GLY A 204 6.03 -19.15 25.13
CA GLY A 204 5.12 -19.88 26.03
C GLY A 204 4.24 -20.77 25.16
N ASN A 205 3.94 -22.01 25.59
CA ASN A 205 3.29 -23.11 24.84
C ASN A 205 2.02 -22.76 24.01
N LYS A 206 2.11 -21.81 23.09
CA LYS A 206 1.06 -21.27 22.23
C LYS A 206 1.04 -22.13 20.98
N ARG A 207 -0.16 -22.46 20.52
CA ARG A 207 -0.40 -23.19 19.28
C ARG A 207 -0.72 -22.19 18.17
N ALA A 208 -0.70 -22.63 16.92
CA ALA A 208 -1.28 -21.85 15.83
C ALA A 208 -2.73 -21.44 16.18
N GLY A 209 -3.16 -20.26 15.74
CA GLY A 209 -4.45 -19.66 16.08
C GLY A 209 -4.58 -19.15 17.52
N ALA A 210 -3.48 -18.95 18.25
CA ALA A 210 -3.52 -18.41 19.62
C ALA A 210 -3.68 -16.88 19.66
N GLY A 211 -3.32 -16.19 18.57
CA GLY A 211 -3.55 -14.77 18.36
C GLY A 211 -4.73 -14.48 17.45
N ASN A 212 -5.05 -13.19 17.35
CA ASN A 212 -6.24 -12.71 16.67
C ASN A 212 -6.00 -12.14 15.27
N VAL A 213 -4.74 -12.07 14.81
CA VAL A 213 -4.42 -11.64 13.44
C VAL A 213 -4.81 -12.74 12.46
N LYS A 214 -5.56 -12.35 11.43
CA LYS A 214 -6.16 -13.23 10.41
C LYS A 214 -5.73 -12.88 9.00
N SER A 215 -5.35 -11.63 8.73
CA SER A 215 -4.84 -11.23 7.42
C SER A 215 -3.53 -10.45 7.54
N LEU A 216 -2.72 -10.53 6.48
CA LEU A 216 -1.55 -9.71 6.29
C LEU A 216 -1.79 -8.49 5.36
N ASP A 217 -2.99 -8.29 4.85
CA ASP A 217 -3.31 -7.24 3.87
C ASP A 217 -2.96 -5.83 4.37
N ASP A 218 -3.19 -5.57 5.65
CA ASP A 218 -2.96 -4.26 6.25
C ASP A 218 -1.47 -3.89 6.35
N PHE A 219 -0.55 -4.84 6.18
CA PHE A 219 0.88 -4.54 6.28
C PHE A 219 1.42 -3.72 5.10
N ILE A 220 0.64 -3.55 4.03
CA ILE A 220 0.96 -2.59 2.95
C ILE A 220 0.94 -1.13 3.42
N HIS A 221 0.31 -0.86 4.57
CA HIS A 221 0.24 0.46 5.18
C HIS A 221 1.51 0.87 5.94
N PHE A 222 2.58 0.06 5.94
CA PHE A 222 3.83 0.35 6.64
C PHE A 222 5.00 0.49 5.65
N ALA A 223 5.19 1.68 5.09
CA ALA A 223 6.01 1.94 3.89
C ALA A 223 7.47 1.51 4.05
N ASN A 224 7.97 1.65 5.26
CA ASN A 224 9.36 1.38 5.60
C ASN A 224 9.52 0.03 6.31
N LEU A 225 8.51 -0.84 6.25
CA LEU A 225 8.56 -2.16 6.87
C LEU A 225 9.56 -3.05 6.15
N ASP A 226 10.63 -3.38 6.85
CA ASP A 226 11.70 -4.23 6.36
C ASP A 226 11.62 -5.64 6.97
N TYR A 227 11.01 -5.74 8.15
CA TYR A 227 10.96 -6.93 8.98
C TYR A 227 9.55 -7.18 9.53
N LEU A 228 8.91 -8.25 9.07
CA LEU A 228 7.59 -8.68 9.53
C LEU A 228 7.66 -10.07 10.14
N LEU A 229 7.29 -10.17 11.42
CA LEU A 229 7.13 -11.42 12.14
C LEU A 229 5.71 -11.53 12.69
N VAL A 230 4.98 -12.57 12.30
CA VAL A 230 3.63 -12.85 12.81
C VAL A 230 3.54 -14.34 13.16
N TYR A 231 3.73 -14.65 14.44
CA TYR A 231 3.73 -16.02 14.95
C TYR A 231 2.46 -16.34 15.73
N TYR A 232 2.08 -17.62 15.74
CA TYR A 232 0.99 -18.15 16.57
C TYR A 232 -0.37 -17.50 16.31
N ASN A 233 -0.67 -17.12 15.06
CA ASN A 233 -1.90 -16.45 14.65
C ASN A 233 -2.72 -17.35 13.71
N ASP A 234 -3.79 -16.82 13.12
CA ASP A 234 -4.76 -17.54 12.29
C ASP A 234 -4.60 -17.18 10.80
N LEU A 235 -3.35 -17.06 10.33
CA LEU A 235 -3.05 -16.78 8.93
C LEU A 235 -3.10 -18.07 8.11
N ASP A 236 -3.84 -18.10 6.99
CA ASP A 236 -3.90 -19.23 6.07
C ASP A 236 -3.32 -18.95 4.69
N ASP A 237 -3.03 -17.69 4.38
CA ASP A 237 -2.42 -17.26 3.14
C ASP A 237 -1.37 -16.14 3.31
N VAL A 238 -0.75 -15.79 2.18
CA VAL A 238 0.07 -14.59 2.02
C VAL A 238 -0.56 -13.81 0.86
N PRO A 239 -1.04 -12.58 1.08
CA PRO A 239 -1.73 -11.85 0.02
C PRO A 239 -0.74 -11.31 -1.02
N LEU A 240 -1.18 -11.27 -2.28
CA LEU A 240 -0.38 -10.75 -3.40
C LEU A 240 0.01 -9.27 -3.20
N SER A 241 -0.76 -8.53 -2.41
CA SER A 241 -0.50 -7.13 -2.06
C SER A 241 0.87 -6.92 -1.40
N LEU A 242 1.44 -7.92 -0.73
CA LEU A 242 2.79 -7.85 -0.16
C LEU A 242 3.92 -7.95 -1.19
N ALA A 243 3.67 -8.42 -2.41
CA ALA A 243 4.68 -8.47 -3.48
C ALA A 243 5.16 -7.08 -3.86
N GLU A 244 4.27 -6.08 -3.76
CA GLU A 244 4.57 -4.69 -4.05
C GLU A 244 5.29 -3.97 -2.90
N HIS A 245 5.63 -4.68 -1.80
CA HIS A 245 6.27 -4.04 -0.66
C HIS A 245 7.73 -3.67 -0.97
N PRO A 246 8.09 -2.37 -0.91
CA PRO A 246 9.33 -1.83 -1.46
C PRO A 246 10.59 -2.29 -0.72
N LYS A 247 10.48 -2.54 0.59
CA LYS A 247 11.64 -2.76 1.48
C LYS A 247 11.58 -4.05 2.29
N LEU A 248 10.49 -4.81 2.20
CA LEU A 248 10.30 -6.00 3.03
C LEU A 248 11.25 -7.10 2.54
N TYR A 249 12.22 -7.45 3.38
CA TYR A 249 13.20 -8.49 3.07
C TYR A 249 13.15 -9.70 4.02
N CYS A 250 12.52 -9.53 5.18
CA CYS A 250 12.38 -10.57 6.20
C CYS A 250 10.93 -10.81 6.56
N LEU A 251 10.45 -12.04 6.27
CA LEU A 251 9.06 -12.45 6.48
C LEU A 251 9.01 -13.76 7.26
N TYR A 252 8.63 -13.67 8.54
CA TYR A 252 8.59 -14.79 9.46
C TYR A 252 7.15 -15.06 9.92
N LEU A 253 6.56 -16.16 9.43
CA LEU A 253 5.15 -16.51 9.60
C LEU A 253 4.98 -17.89 10.25
N SER A 254 5.84 -18.22 11.22
CA SER A 254 5.86 -19.52 11.88
C SER A 254 4.62 -19.77 12.74
N TYR A 255 4.17 -21.02 12.83
CA TYR A 255 3.02 -21.43 13.63
C TYR A 255 1.72 -20.71 13.24
N ASN A 256 1.42 -20.69 11.94
CA ASN A 256 0.10 -20.34 11.39
C ASN A 256 -0.45 -21.54 10.57
N TYR A 257 -1.26 -21.28 9.55
CA TYR A 257 -1.89 -22.27 8.68
C TYR A 257 -1.56 -22.09 7.19
N ILE A 258 -0.44 -21.41 6.89
CA ILE A 258 -0.03 -21.03 5.52
C ILE A 258 0.55 -22.24 4.78
N SER A 259 -0.32 -23.01 4.13
CA SER A 259 0.06 -24.22 3.39
C SER A 259 0.14 -24.02 1.87
N ASP A 260 -0.53 -23.00 1.35
CA ASP A 260 -0.41 -22.56 -0.04
C ASP A 260 0.64 -21.46 -0.15
N LEU A 261 1.67 -21.70 -0.96
CA LEU A 261 2.80 -20.79 -1.15
C LEU A 261 2.74 -20.05 -2.48
N THR A 262 1.63 -20.14 -3.23
CA THR A 262 1.52 -19.61 -4.60
C THR A 262 1.92 -18.13 -4.66
N ASN A 263 1.41 -17.29 -3.75
CA ASN A 263 1.74 -15.86 -3.72
C ASN A 263 3.12 -15.56 -3.12
N VAL A 264 3.69 -16.46 -2.30
CA VAL A 264 5.03 -16.28 -1.72
C VAL A 264 6.09 -16.18 -2.81
N SER A 265 5.88 -16.88 -3.92
CA SER A 265 6.75 -16.84 -5.10
C SER A 265 6.90 -15.45 -5.74
N GLN A 266 5.97 -14.53 -5.45
CA GLN A 266 5.95 -13.17 -6.01
C GLN A 266 6.70 -12.16 -5.12
N LEU A 267 7.23 -12.59 -3.97
CA LEU A 267 7.92 -11.70 -3.03
C LEU A 267 9.41 -11.55 -3.39
N ASP A 268 9.70 -10.80 -4.44
CA ASP A 268 11.05 -10.69 -5.05
C ASP A 268 12.13 -10.16 -4.11
N ASN A 269 11.76 -9.40 -3.07
CA ASN A 269 12.69 -8.79 -2.12
C ASN A 269 13.02 -9.68 -0.90
N ILE A 270 12.32 -10.80 -0.71
CA ILE A 270 12.47 -11.64 0.49
C ILE A 270 13.76 -12.45 0.43
N THR A 271 14.69 -12.15 1.33
CA THR A 271 15.94 -12.91 1.53
C THR A 271 15.88 -13.83 2.74
N ARG A 272 14.93 -13.60 3.65
CA ARG A 272 14.76 -14.37 4.89
C ARG A 272 13.30 -14.77 5.05
N LEU A 273 13.05 -16.08 5.03
CA LEU A 273 11.70 -16.63 5.09
C LEU A 273 11.61 -17.72 6.17
N SER A 274 10.63 -17.57 7.07
CA SER A 274 10.29 -18.62 8.03
C SER A 274 8.84 -19.01 7.89
N LEU A 275 8.61 -20.29 7.62
CA LEU A 275 7.29 -20.92 7.51
C LEU A 275 7.23 -22.18 8.39
N THR A 276 7.96 -22.18 9.51
CA THR A 276 7.97 -23.28 10.47
C THR A 276 6.55 -23.61 10.95
N ALA A 277 6.20 -24.89 11.01
CA ALA A 277 4.92 -25.36 11.55
C ALA A 277 3.66 -24.77 10.87
N ASN A 278 3.59 -24.79 9.54
CA ASN A 278 2.41 -24.35 8.76
C ASN A 278 1.71 -25.49 7.99
N GLY A 279 2.19 -26.73 8.09
CA GLY A 279 1.61 -27.87 7.38
C GLY A 279 1.95 -27.94 5.89
N ILE A 280 3.05 -27.28 5.48
CA ILE A 280 3.51 -27.21 4.09
C ILE A 280 3.95 -28.59 3.60
N ARG A 281 3.62 -28.90 2.34
CA ARG A 281 4.05 -30.12 1.64
C ARG A 281 4.74 -29.83 0.32
N ASN A 282 4.25 -28.83 -0.40
CA ASN A 282 4.70 -28.49 -1.74
C ASN A 282 5.60 -27.24 -1.69
N LEU A 283 6.84 -27.38 -2.15
CA LEU A 283 7.82 -26.29 -2.22
C LEU A 283 7.96 -25.70 -3.62
N ASN A 284 7.22 -26.18 -4.63
CA ASN A 284 7.34 -25.69 -6.01
C ASN A 284 7.27 -24.16 -6.13
N PRO A 285 6.40 -23.44 -5.40
CA PRO A 285 6.37 -21.98 -5.49
C PRO A 285 7.68 -21.29 -5.06
N LEU A 286 8.53 -21.95 -4.27
CA LEU A 286 9.81 -21.38 -3.83
C LEU A 286 10.93 -21.55 -4.86
N ALA A 287 10.72 -22.29 -5.96
CA ALA A 287 11.80 -22.72 -6.85
C ALA A 287 12.59 -21.57 -7.49
N GLU A 288 11.93 -20.45 -7.75
CA GLU A 288 12.51 -19.28 -8.42
C GLU A 288 12.93 -18.17 -7.44
N MET A 289 12.76 -18.36 -6.13
CA MET A 289 13.14 -17.38 -5.10
C MET A 289 14.65 -17.37 -4.83
N THR A 290 15.45 -17.22 -5.88
CA THR A 290 16.91 -17.36 -5.89
C THR A 290 17.65 -16.37 -4.98
N GLN A 291 16.97 -15.31 -4.52
CA GLN A 291 17.44 -14.32 -3.55
C GLN A 291 17.46 -14.84 -2.10
N LEU A 292 16.80 -15.96 -1.80
CA LEU A 292 16.73 -16.49 -0.43
C LEU A 292 18.11 -16.86 0.12
N GLU A 293 18.41 -16.33 1.30
CA GLU A 293 19.61 -16.63 2.07
C GLU A 293 19.31 -17.51 3.29
N LEU A 294 18.18 -17.26 3.96
CA LEU A 294 17.75 -17.99 5.15
C LEU A 294 16.35 -18.56 4.94
N LEU A 295 16.20 -19.88 5.08
CA LEU A 295 14.93 -20.57 4.90
C LEU A 295 14.66 -21.55 6.05
N TYR A 296 13.59 -21.28 6.80
CA TYR A 296 13.18 -22.07 7.95
C TYR A 296 11.84 -22.76 7.68
N LEU A 297 11.87 -24.09 7.61
CA LEU A 297 10.76 -24.94 7.19
C LEU A 297 10.53 -26.10 8.17
N GLN A 298 10.99 -25.98 9.41
CA GLN A 298 10.84 -27.04 10.41
C GLN A 298 9.38 -27.38 10.68
N LYS A 299 9.11 -28.60 11.17
CA LYS A 299 7.76 -29.03 11.60
C LYS A 299 6.68 -28.93 10.51
N ASN A 300 7.06 -29.19 9.26
CA ASN A 300 6.12 -29.26 8.15
C ASN A 300 5.94 -30.73 7.72
N SER A 301 5.42 -30.97 6.51
CA SER A 301 5.22 -32.31 5.94
C SER A 301 5.92 -32.43 4.58
N ILE A 302 7.12 -31.85 4.48
CA ILE A 302 7.92 -31.81 3.26
C ILE A 302 8.64 -33.15 3.07
N SER A 303 8.65 -33.66 1.85
CA SER A 303 9.41 -34.87 1.48
C SER A 303 10.26 -34.70 0.22
N ASP A 304 9.93 -33.73 -0.64
CA ASP A 304 10.65 -33.43 -1.87
C ASP A 304 11.37 -32.08 -1.75
N LEU A 305 12.68 -32.11 -1.95
CA LEU A 305 13.56 -30.94 -1.90
C LEU A 305 13.97 -30.45 -3.30
N THR A 306 13.49 -31.09 -4.37
CA THR A 306 13.80 -30.71 -5.76
C THR A 306 13.61 -29.21 -6.03
N PRO A 307 12.54 -28.56 -5.55
CA PRO A 307 12.35 -27.12 -5.76
C PRO A 307 13.46 -26.24 -5.17
N LEU A 308 14.18 -26.71 -4.15
CA LEU A 308 15.23 -25.91 -3.50
C LEU A 308 16.57 -25.94 -4.25
N SER A 309 16.73 -26.81 -5.25
CA SER A 309 18.02 -27.07 -5.90
C SER A 309 18.64 -25.85 -6.62
N GLY A 310 17.81 -24.88 -7.02
CA GLY A 310 18.25 -23.64 -7.68
C GLY A 310 18.60 -22.49 -6.75
N LEU A 311 18.36 -22.62 -5.43
CA LEU A 311 18.48 -21.52 -4.47
C LEU A 311 19.93 -21.30 -4.00
N ALA A 312 20.82 -21.01 -4.95
CA ALA A 312 22.26 -20.98 -4.76
C ALA A 312 22.76 -19.97 -3.70
N ASN A 313 21.95 -18.99 -3.30
CA ASN A 313 22.28 -18.00 -2.26
C ASN A 313 21.96 -18.48 -0.84
N LEU A 314 21.31 -19.65 -0.66
CA LEU A 314 21.00 -20.19 0.66
C LEU A 314 22.28 -20.42 1.48
N LYS A 315 22.30 -19.83 2.67
CA LYS A 315 23.34 -19.96 3.70
C LYS A 315 22.83 -20.83 4.85
N GLN A 316 21.56 -20.69 5.23
CA GLN A 316 20.95 -21.47 6.30
C GLN A 316 19.63 -22.10 5.86
N LEU A 317 19.51 -23.41 6.10
CA LEU A 317 18.33 -24.20 5.75
C LEU A 317 17.97 -25.12 6.93
N LEU A 318 16.83 -24.83 7.57
CA LEU A 318 16.34 -25.63 8.69
C LEU A 318 15.12 -26.44 8.25
N LEU A 319 15.28 -27.76 8.24
CA LEU A 319 14.31 -28.74 7.72
C LEU A 319 13.96 -29.83 8.74
N SER A 320 14.36 -29.69 10.00
CA SER A 320 14.07 -30.66 11.06
C SER A 320 12.56 -30.90 11.22
N GLN A 321 12.17 -32.13 11.60
CA GLN A 321 10.76 -32.53 11.77
C GLN A 321 9.95 -32.41 10.47
N ASN A 322 10.42 -33.04 9.40
CA ASN A 322 9.70 -33.19 8.12
C ASN A 322 9.61 -34.70 7.77
N SER A 323 9.57 -35.06 6.49
CA SER A 323 9.54 -36.45 5.99
C SER A 323 10.54 -36.66 4.85
N ILE A 324 11.70 -36.02 4.95
CA ILE A 324 12.73 -35.97 3.91
C ILE A 324 13.57 -37.24 3.94
N ARG A 325 13.69 -37.90 2.80
CA ARG A 325 14.53 -39.11 2.64
C ARG A 325 15.67 -38.95 1.65
N ASP A 326 15.55 -37.99 0.75
CA ASP A 326 16.55 -37.68 -0.27
C ASP A 326 16.96 -36.21 -0.15
N VAL A 327 18.25 -36.01 0.08
CA VAL A 327 18.88 -34.69 0.19
C VAL A 327 19.76 -34.37 -1.02
N SER A 328 19.80 -35.25 -2.03
CA SER A 328 20.56 -35.02 -3.27
C SER A 328 20.21 -33.71 -3.98
N PRO A 329 18.97 -33.17 -3.95
CA PRO A 329 18.68 -31.86 -4.52
C PRO A 329 19.47 -30.70 -3.91
N LEU A 330 19.98 -30.85 -2.69
CA LEU A 330 20.75 -29.82 -2.00
C LEU A 330 22.22 -29.77 -2.43
N ALA A 331 22.69 -30.71 -3.26
CA ALA A 331 24.10 -30.85 -3.62
C ALA A 331 24.66 -29.63 -4.40
N SER A 332 23.80 -28.85 -5.05
CA SER A 332 24.15 -27.61 -5.78
C SER A 332 24.25 -26.37 -4.88
N LEU A 333 23.84 -26.44 -3.61
CA LEU A 333 23.79 -25.31 -2.69
C LEU A 333 25.17 -25.05 -2.06
N VAL A 334 26.11 -24.56 -2.89
CA VAL A 334 27.52 -24.39 -2.51
C VAL A 334 27.77 -23.35 -1.40
N ASN A 335 26.81 -22.46 -1.14
CA ASN A 335 26.91 -21.43 -0.10
C ASN A 335 26.28 -21.84 1.23
N LEU A 336 25.71 -23.05 1.32
CA LEU A 336 25.03 -23.52 2.52
C LEU A 336 26.03 -23.82 3.62
N THR A 337 25.96 -23.06 4.72
CA THR A 337 26.82 -23.21 5.90
C THR A 337 26.14 -23.97 7.04
N ASP A 338 24.82 -23.83 7.15
CA ASP A 338 24.03 -24.40 8.24
C ASP A 338 22.85 -25.22 7.68
N LEU A 339 22.86 -26.53 7.93
CA LEU A 339 21.81 -27.45 7.51
C LEU A 339 21.34 -28.29 8.70
N TYR A 340 20.05 -28.17 9.05
CA TYR A 340 19.43 -28.93 10.15
C TYR A 340 18.37 -29.88 9.59
N LEU A 341 18.53 -31.17 9.87
CA LEU A 341 17.70 -32.25 9.31
C LEU A 341 17.17 -33.22 10.38
N ASP A 342 17.28 -32.88 11.67
CA ASP A 342 16.91 -33.78 12.75
C ASP A 342 15.46 -34.23 12.67
N ASN A 343 15.18 -35.50 12.98
CA ASN A 343 13.83 -36.07 12.99
C ASN A 343 13.11 -36.01 11.61
N ASN A 344 13.77 -36.49 10.55
CA ASN A 344 13.20 -36.69 9.21
C ASN A 344 12.96 -38.16 8.86
#